data_AF-R5JB19-F1
#
_entry.id   AF-R5JB19-F1
#
_cell.length_a   1.000
_cell.length_b   1.000
_cell.length_c   1.000
_cell.angle_alpha   90.00
_cell.angle_beta   90.00
_cell.angle_gamma   90.00
#
_symmetry.space_group_name_H-M   'P 1'
#
loop_
_entity.id
_entity.type
_entity.pdbx_description
1 polymer ?
#
loop_
_entity_poly.entity_id
_entity_poly.type
_entity_poly.pdbx_seq_one_letter_code
_entity_poly.pdbx_strand_id
1 'polypeptide(L)'
;MGKFVFAVDTIANRCTDDNDYAIAVSVKTKENFELVLKSKNHYDEQSQTQLSPGIYEMYSDTELIQSEFMDFQTHLYKYGEMEEYLKEVGFTQVKTYSSFDKEIAINDRCEMFLFECGL
;
A
#
# COMPACT_ATOMS: atom_id res chain seq x y z
N MET A 1 -2.92 -29.17 -9.93
CA MET A 1 -2.72 -28.53 -8.61
C MET A 1 -2.89 -27.03 -8.78
N GLY A 2 -3.51 -26.34 -7.81
CA GLY A 2 -3.72 -24.89 -7.87
C GLY A 2 -2.42 -24.12 -7.61
N LYS A 3 -2.38 -22.86 -8.01
CA LYS A 3 -1.30 -21.92 -7.68
C LYS A 3 -1.85 -20.84 -6.76
N PHE A 4 -1.09 -20.49 -5.73
CA PHE A 4 -1.38 -19.31 -4.90
C PHE A 4 -0.69 -18.10 -5.54
N VAL A 5 -1.46 -17.05 -5.82
CA VAL A 5 -0.97 -15.86 -6.53
C VAL A 5 -1.41 -14.61 -5.78
N PHE A 6 -0.47 -13.74 -5.43
CA PHE A 6 -0.72 -12.49 -4.73
C PHE A 6 0.35 -11.46 -5.07
N ALA A 7 0.04 -10.18 -4.87
CA ALA A 7 0.97 -9.08 -5.08
C ALA A 7 1.21 -8.32 -3.77
N VAL A 8 2.40 -7.75 -3.64
CA VAL A 8 2.77 -6.85 -2.53
C VAL A 8 3.46 -5.61 -3.08
N ASP A 9 3.35 -4.50 -2.35
CA ASP A 9 4.12 -3.29 -2.60
C ASP A 9 5.57 -3.45 -2.13
N THR A 10 6.49 -2.78 -2.82
CA THR A 10 7.91 -2.81 -2.50
C THR A 10 8.39 -1.48 -1.95
N ILE A 11 9.63 -1.45 -1.46
CA ILE A 11 10.29 -0.22 -1.04
C ILE A 11 10.42 0.84 -2.16
N ALA A 12 10.33 0.45 -3.44
CA ALA A 12 10.30 1.40 -4.55
C ALA A 12 8.95 2.13 -4.71
N ASN A 13 7.88 1.58 -4.12
CA ASN A 13 6.55 2.22 -4.08
C ASN A 13 6.38 3.12 -2.85
N ARG A 14 7.46 3.44 -2.14
CA ARG A 14 7.46 4.38 -1.02
C ARG A 14 6.94 5.75 -1.48
N CYS A 15 6.03 6.32 -0.71
CA CYS A 15 5.60 7.71 -0.86
C CYS A 15 6.64 8.68 -0.29
N THR A 16 6.74 9.87 -0.87
CA THR A 16 7.57 10.94 -0.29
C THR A 16 6.98 11.39 1.04
N ASP A 17 7.84 11.65 2.04
CA ASP A 17 7.41 12.13 3.33
C ASP A 17 6.78 13.54 3.25
N ASP A 18 5.67 13.72 3.95
CA ASP A 18 4.94 14.98 4.06
C ASP A 18 5.17 15.61 5.43
N ASN A 19 5.26 16.94 5.48
CA ASN A 19 5.37 17.65 6.76
C ASN A 19 4.03 17.69 7.51
N ASP A 20 2.93 17.95 6.79
CA ASP A 20 1.59 18.19 7.34
C ASP A 20 0.53 17.45 6.51
N TYR A 21 -0.68 17.32 7.08
CA TYR A 21 -1.83 16.78 6.36
C TYR A 21 -2.22 17.69 5.17
N ALA A 22 -2.34 17.09 3.99
CA ALA A 22 -2.83 17.74 2.78
C ALA A 22 -4.11 17.05 2.29
N ILE A 23 -4.95 17.78 1.56
CA ILE A 23 -6.12 17.18 0.90
C ILE A 23 -5.62 16.22 -0.19
N ALA A 24 -5.86 14.93 0.01
CA ALA A 24 -5.53 13.88 -0.94
C ALA A 24 -6.65 13.70 -1.98
N VAL A 25 -7.91 13.77 -1.54
CA VAL A 25 -9.08 13.71 -2.43
C VAL A 25 -10.26 14.47 -1.82
N SER A 26 -11.08 15.08 -2.68
CA SER A 26 -12.39 15.64 -2.32
C SER A 26 -13.44 15.23 -3.36
N VAL A 27 -14.60 14.79 -2.88
CA VAL A 27 -15.74 14.39 -3.73
C VAL A 27 -17.06 14.88 -3.15
N LYS A 28 -18.05 15.13 -4.02
CA LYS A 28 -19.42 15.45 -3.58
C LYS A 28 -20.31 14.23 -3.57
N THR A 29 -21.12 14.07 -2.53
CA THR A 29 -22.18 13.04 -2.46
C THR A 29 -23.39 13.43 -3.30
N LYS A 30 -24.36 12.50 -3.45
CA LYS A 30 -25.63 12.78 -4.15
C LYS A 30 -26.50 13.80 -3.41
N GLU A 31 -26.31 13.88 -2.10
CA GLU A 31 -26.98 14.79 -1.16
C GLU A 31 -26.26 16.14 -1.05
N ASN A 32 -25.22 16.39 -1.85
CA ASN A 32 -24.39 17.60 -1.88
C ASN A 32 -23.48 17.83 -0.66
N PHE A 33 -23.21 16.81 0.16
CA PHE A 33 -22.12 16.89 1.13
C PHE A 33 -20.77 16.79 0.43
N GLU A 34 -19.75 17.46 0.96
CA GLU A 34 -18.36 17.31 0.50
C GLU A 34 -17.63 16.33 1.43
N LEU A 35 -17.10 15.25 0.87
CA LEU A 35 -16.24 14.30 1.57
C LEU A 35 -14.79 14.60 1.19
N VAL A 36 -13.98 14.90 2.20
CA VAL A 36 -12.55 15.24 2.05
C VAL A 36 -11.72 14.19 2.78
N LEU A 37 -10.74 13.60 2.10
CA LEU A 37 -9.68 12.86 2.75
C LEU A 37 -8.45 13.75 2.81
N LYS A 38 -7.99 14.03 4.02
CA LYS A 38 -6.66 14.58 4.27
C LYS A 38 -5.73 13.44 4.65
N SER A 39 -4.53 13.40 4.08
CA SER A 39 -3.53 12.41 4.45
C SER A 39 -2.14 13.03 4.45
N LYS A 40 -1.19 12.32 5.05
CA LYS A 40 0.24 12.63 5.01
C LYS A 40 1.00 11.31 5.02
N ASN A 41 2.17 11.30 4.40
CA ASN A 41 3.01 10.12 4.32
C ASN A 41 4.23 10.26 5.22
N HIS A 42 4.65 9.15 5.81
CA HIS A 42 5.95 9.00 6.45
C HIS A 42 6.41 7.56 6.29
N TYR A 43 7.67 7.35 5.95
CA TYR A 43 8.23 6.01 5.85
C TYR A 43 9.20 5.74 7.00
N ASP A 44 8.92 4.70 7.78
CA ASP A 44 9.82 4.20 8.80
C ASP A 44 10.76 3.14 8.20
N GLU A 45 12.03 3.52 8.00
CA GLU A 45 13.05 2.65 7.42
C GLU A 45 13.37 1.43 8.29
N GLN A 46 13.19 1.53 9.62
CA GLN A 46 13.52 0.44 10.53
C GLN A 46 12.53 -0.72 10.40
N SER A 47 11.24 -0.40 10.32
CA SER A 47 10.18 -1.40 10.16
C SER A 47 9.82 -1.69 8.71
N GLN A 48 10.30 -0.88 7.75
CA GLN A 48 9.86 -0.89 6.35
C GLN A 48 8.36 -0.55 6.18
N THR A 49 7.82 0.29 7.05
CA THR A 49 6.40 0.63 7.05
C THR A 49 6.15 2.00 6.45
N GLN A 50 5.31 2.05 5.41
CA GLN A 50 4.67 3.27 4.92
C GLN A 50 3.48 3.59 5.83
N LEU A 51 3.56 4.72 6.52
CA LEU A 51 2.47 5.30 7.30
C LEU A 51 1.76 6.31 6.39
N SER A 52 0.46 6.15 6.21
CA SER A 52 -0.39 7.09 5.47
C SER A 52 -1.69 7.37 6.24
N PRO A 53 -1.62 7.89 7.47
CA PRO A 53 -2.81 8.17 8.25
C PRO A 53 -3.76 9.10 7.49
N GLY A 54 -5.06 8.82 7.61
CA GLY A 54 -6.13 9.54 6.94
C GLY A 54 -7.05 10.23 7.94
N ILE A 55 -7.47 11.44 7.60
CA ILE A 55 -8.58 12.15 8.25
C ILE A 55 -9.66 12.31 7.20
N TYR A 56 -10.75 11.56 7.36
CA TYR A 56 -11.95 11.73 6.56
C TYR A 56 -12.82 12.79 7.21
N GLU A 57 -13.24 13.79 6.45
CA GLU A 57 -14.13 14.85 6.90
C GLU A 57 -15.33 14.95 5.96
N MET A 58 -16.51 15.15 6.53
CA MET A 58 -17.74 15.43 5.78
C MET A 58 -18.22 16.84 6.08
N TYR A 59 -18.46 17.63 5.04
CA TYR A 59 -18.91 19.01 5.13
C TYR A 59 -20.29 19.19 4.50
N SER A 60 -21.10 20.05 5.10
CA SER A 60 -22.25 20.70 4.44
C SER A 60 -21.90 22.15 4.22
N ASP A 61 -21.76 22.53 2.95
CA ASP A 61 -21.17 23.82 2.56
C ASP A 61 -19.80 24.03 3.23
N THR A 62 -19.71 24.89 4.23
CA THR A 62 -18.47 25.18 4.97
C THR A 62 -18.45 24.58 6.38
N GLU A 63 -19.53 23.92 6.80
CA GLU A 63 -19.66 23.36 8.15
C GLU A 63 -19.17 21.92 8.17
N LEU A 64 -18.20 21.63 9.04
CA LEU A 64 -17.74 20.27 9.31
C LEU A 64 -18.81 19.52 10.11
N ILE A 65 -19.38 18.48 9.53
CA ILE A 65 -20.42 17.65 10.17
C ILE A 65 -19.81 16.44 10.89
N GLN A 66 -18.81 15.80 10.28
CA GLN A 66 -18.22 14.57 10.81
C GLN A 66 -16.74 14.50 10.45
N SER A 67 -15.94 13.90 11.35
CA SER A 67 -14.53 13.62 11.14
C SER A 67 -14.17 12.24 11.71
N GLU A 68 -13.42 11.46 10.94
CA GLU A 68 -12.93 10.13 11.33
C GLU A 68 -11.45 9.98 11.00
N PHE A 69 -10.69 9.42 11.94
CA PHE A 69 -9.28 9.13 11.78
C PHE A 69 -9.06 7.66 11.41
N MET A 70 -8.17 7.41 10.47
CA MET A 70 -7.75 6.09 10.04
C MET A 70 -6.23 5.96 10.10
N ASP A 71 -5.73 4.99 10.86
CA ASP A 71 -4.30 4.68 10.97
C ASP A 71 -3.90 3.66 9.88
N PHE A 72 -3.75 4.13 8.65
CA PHE A 72 -3.39 3.28 7.53
C PHE A 72 -1.87 3.07 7.45
N GLN A 73 -1.46 1.80 7.41
CA GLN A 73 -0.06 1.40 7.39
C GLN A 73 0.15 0.25 6.40
N THR A 74 1.22 0.30 5.62
CA THR A 74 1.59 -0.73 4.63
C THR A 74 3.04 -1.13 4.81
N HIS A 75 3.30 -2.42 4.98
CA HIS A 75 4.68 -2.94 4.95
C HIS A 75 5.17 -3.04 3.51
N LEU A 76 6.32 -2.43 3.22
CA LEU A 76 6.95 -2.43 1.91
C LEU A 76 8.06 -3.47 1.85
N TYR A 77 7.91 -4.45 0.98
CA TYR A 77 8.81 -5.60 0.92
C TYR A 77 10.09 -5.29 0.13
N LYS A 78 11.21 -5.85 0.59
CA LYS A 78 12.45 -5.96 -0.20
C LYS A 78 12.43 -7.23 -1.04
N TYR A 79 13.22 -7.22 -2.11
CA TYR A 79 13.45 -8.35 -2.97
C TYR A 79 14.03 -9.53 -2.18
N GLY A 80 13.37 -10.68 -2.24
CA GLY A 80 13.77 -11.88 -1.52
C GLY A 80 13.13 -12.05 -0.13
N GLU A 81 12.59 -10.97 0.47
CA GLU A 81 12.05 -10.99 1.83
C GLU A 81 10.82 -11.90 1.95
N MET A 82 9.85 -11.76 1.05
CA MET A 82 8.64 -12.59 1.06
C MET A 82 8.95 -14.04 0.66
N GLU A 83 9.92 -14.27 -0.21
CA GLU A 83 10.37 -15.62 -0.59
C GLU A 83 10.91 -16.41 0.59
N GLU A 84 11.56 -15.76 1.57
CA GLU A 84 11.99 -16.40 2.81
C GLU A 84 10.78 -16.90 3.61
N TYR A 85 9.78 -16.04 3.86
CA TYR A 85 8.54 -16.43 4.54
C TYR A 85 7.78 -17.54 3.80
N LEU A 86 7.69 -17.46 2.48
CA LEU A 86 7.00 -18.47 1.65
C LEU A 86 7.68 -19.84 1.74
N LYS A 87 9.01 -19.89 1.78
CA LYS A 87 9.77 -21.13 1.98
C LYS A 87 9.56 -21.69 3.38
N GLU A 88 9.56 -20.85 4.41
CA GLU A 88 9.34 -21.26 5.80
C GLU A 88 7.96 -21.91 6.00
N VAL A 89 6.92 -21.42 5.31
CA VAL A 89 5.57 -22.00 5.37
C VAL A 89 5.36 -23.19 4.42
N GLY A 90 6.38 -23.59 3.66
CA GLY A 90 6.41 -24.85 2.92
C GLY A 90 6.16 -24.77 1.41
N PHE A 91 6.15 -23.58 0.79
CA PHE A 91 6.14 -23.49 -0.67
C PHE A 91 7.51 -23.88 -1.25
N THR A 92 7.53 -24.83 -2.20
CA THR A 92 8.77 -25.31 -2.83
C THR A 92 9.05 -24.68 -4.18
N GLN A 93 8.02 -24.13 -4.83
CA GLN A 93 8.12 -23.45 -6.12
C GLN A 93 7.61 -22.03 -5.95
N VAL A 94 8.50 -21.05 -5.96
CA VAL A 94 8.16 -19.63 -5.90
C VAL A 94 8.74 -18.92 -7.10
N LYS A 95 7.90 -18.21 -7.85
CA LYS A 95 8.32 -17.27 -8.89
C LYS A 95 7.90 -15.87 -8.49
N THR A 96 8.82 -14.92 -8.62
CA THR A 96 8.61 -13.52 -8.30
C THR A 96 8.74 -12.70 -9.57
N TYR A 97 7.72 -11.92 -9.86
CA TYR A 97 7.67 -11.06 -11.03
C TYR A 97 7.60 -9.58 -10.63
N SER A 98 8.19 -8.71 -11.44
CA SER A 98 8.21 -7.25 -11.23
C SER A 98 6.98 -6.53 -11.77
N SER A 99 6.10 -7.24 -12.49
CA SER A 99 4.91 -6.68 -13.12
C SER A 99 3.86 -7.76 -13.40
N PHE A 100 2.66 -7.33 -13.75
CA PHE A 100 1.59 -8.23 -14.20
C PHE A 100 1.87 -8.92 -15.54
N ASP A 101 2.81 -8.40 -16.33
CA ASP A 101 3.31 -9.03 -17.56
C ASP A 101 4.27 -10.21 -17.28
N LYS A 102 4.49 -10.52 -15.99
CA LYS A 102 5.32 -11.63 -15.52
C LYS A 102 6.80 -11.53 -15.92
N GLU A 103 7.33 -10.31 -15.98
CA GLU A 103 8.78 -10.08 -16.05
C GLU A 103 9.44 -10.54 -14.74
N ILE A 104 10.55 -11.26 -14.81
CA ILE A 104 11.22 -11.77 -13.60
C ILE A 104 11.81 -10.61 -12.80
N ALA A 105 11.46 -10.52 -11.52
CA ALA A 105 12.07 -9.57 -10.61
C ALA A 105 13.54 -9.94 -10.34
N ILE A 106 14.42 -8.95 -10.27
CA ILE A 106 15.86 -9.14 -10.06
C ILE A 106 16.45 -8.23 -8.97
N ASN A 107 15.68 -7.27 -8.46
CA ASN A 107 16.09 -6.28 -7.45
C ASN A 107 14.87 -5.50 -6.91
N ASP A 108 15.13 -4.54 -6.03
CA ASP A 108 14.12 -3.68 -5.38
C ASP A 108 13.58 -2.52 -6.23
N ARG A 109 13.82 -2.48 -7.55
CA ARG A 109 13.49 -1.27 -8.36
C ARG A 109 12.06 -1.23 -8.90
N CYS A 110 11.31 -2.32 -8.81
CA CYS A 110 9.92 -2.36 -9.26
C CYS A 110 8.99 -2.05 -8.09
N GLU A 111 7.91 -1.31 -8.35
CA GLU A 111 6.95 -0.85 -7.33
C GLU A 111 6.16 -2.00 -6.68
N MET A 112 6.10 -3.17 -7.32
CA MET A 112 5.41 -4.34 -6.79
C MET A 112 6.16 -5.64 -7.06
N PHE A 113 5.89 -6.66 -6.25
CA PHE A 113 6.22 -8.05 -6.55
C PHE A 113 4.95 -8.87 -6.72
N LEU A 114 4.85 -9.63 -7.81
CA LEU A 114 3.81 -10.63 -8.02
C LEU A 114 4.38 -12.02 -7.76
N PHE A 115 3.81 -12.73 -6.80
CA PHE A 115 4.22 -14.08 -6.45
C PHE A 115 3.31 -15.10 -7.12
N GLU A 116 3.92 -16.16 -7.66
CA GLU A 116 3.22 -17.36 -8.10
C GLU A 116 3.83 -18.56 -7.38
N CYS A 117 3.08 -19.13 -6.44
CA CYS A 117 3.55 -20.15 -5.51
C CYS A 117 2.90 -21.51 -5.76
N GLY A 118 3.70 -22.57 -5.61
CA GLY A 118 3.31 -23.97 -5.68
C GLY A 118 4.00 -24.81 -4.58
N LEU A 119 3.35 -25.92 -4.24
CA LEU A 119 3.88 -26.95 -3.32
C LEU A 119 4.83 -27.91 -4.03
#